data_AF-A0A1A3URK5-F1
#
_entry.id   AF-A0A1A3URK5-F1
#
_cell.length_a   1.000
_cell.length_b   1.000
_cell.length_c   1.000
_cell.angle_alpha   90.00
_cell.angle_beta   90.00
_cell.angle_gamma   90.00
#
_symmetry.space_group_name_H-M   'P 1'
#
loop_
_entity.id
_entity.type
_entity.pdbx_description
1 polymer ?
#
loop_
_entity_poly.entity_id
_entity_poly.type
_entity_poly.pdbx_seq_one_letter_code
_entity_poly.pdbx_strand_id
1 'polypeptide(L)'
;MTTYSEIIGGARPWQGVLDTSVMADDLVSTGHRLADAAKAGNWHEVMHVLDREWNWLVINQWRPGGTAWFTALHQAAWHGAPPEVVTELLDRGSLRSLRDSKGRTPFDVAIERNPVPVLLELLRPPRSPLTSEQIRALDTRLAELIDGRIRGRVFDGDLRAALRYPPVEVLHEPPGQRVCVPLPGKYVFHVELQRGALEVKSWCGFVEGSGQAHLVTPEGSVLVDQGFV
;
A
#
# COMPACT_ATOMS: atom_id res chain seq x y z
N MET A 1 10.96 14.13 22.84
CA MET A 1 10.41 14.42 21.51
C MET A 1 10.81 13.30 20.59
N THR A 2 9.85 12.53 20.09
CA THR A 2 10.11 11.54 19.03
C THR A 2 10.57 12.30 17.79
N THR A 3 11.74 11.98 17.28
CA THR A 3 12.31 12.63 16.09
C THR A 3 11.59 12.19 14.82
N TYR A 4 11.59 13.02 13.78
CA TYR A 4 11.01 12.69 12.47
C TYR A 4 11.52 11.33 11.94
N SER A 5 12.82 11.05 12.10
CA SER A 5 13.46 9.77 11.75
C SER A 5 12.93 8.57 12.53
N GLU A 6 12.56 8.75 13.81
CA GLU A 6 12.00 7.68 14.65
C GLU A 6 10.54 7.37 14.28
N ILE A 7 9.79 8.39 13.84
CA ILE A 7 8.41 8.21 13.36
C ILE A 7 8.42 7.46 12.01
N ILE A 8 9.36 7.77 11.12
CA ILE A 8 9.42 7.17 9.79
C ILE A 8 10.19 5.84 9.70
N GLY A 9 10.98 5.53 10.72
CA GLY A 9 11.86 4.36 10.76
C GLY A 9 11.12 3.04 10.54
N GLY A 10 11.57 2.26 9.54
CA GLY A 10 11.12 0.90 9.28
C GLY A 10 9.77 0.76 8.57
N ALA A 11 9.05 1.85 8.29
CA ALA A 11 7.78 1.80 7.56
C ALA A 11 7.98 1.56 6.06
N ARG A 12 7.13 0.73 5.46
CA ARG A 12 7.11 0.54 4.00
C ARG A 12 6.25 1.62 3.36
N PRO A 13 6.71 2.28 2.27
CA PRO A 13 5.90 3.29 1.62
C PRO A 13 4.71 2.63 0.92
N TRP A 14 3.54 3.23 1.07
CA TRP A 14 2.31 2.89 0.39
C TRP A 14 2.06 3.93 -0.70
N GLN A 15 2.29 3.55 -1.96
CA GLN A 15 1.98 4.45 -3.07
C GLN A 15 0.47 4.43 -3.37
N GLY A 16 -0.28 5.27 -2.66
CA GLY A 16 -1.73 5.38 -2.76
C GLY A 16 -2.23 6.41 -3.77
N VAL A 17 -1.37 7.21 -4.37
CA VAL A 17 -1.79 8.28 -5.30
C VAL A 17 -2.23 7.67 -6.64
N LEU A 18 -3.47 7.98 -7.05
CA LEU A 18 -4.07 7.51 -8.30
C LEU A 18 -3.97 8.54 -9.42
N ASP A 19 -4.03 9.83 -9.07
CA ASP A 19 -3.92 10.92 -10.02
C ASP A 19 -2.46 11.10 -10.46
N THR A 20 -2.18 10.78 -11.72
CA THR A 20 -0.85 10.90 -12.29
C THR A 20 -0.36 12.33 -12.42
N SER A 21 -1.26 13.33 -12.42
CA SER A 21 -0.89 14.74 -12.57
C SER A 21 -0.16 15.31 -11.34
N VAL A 22 -0.29 14.66 -10.19
CA VAL A 22 0.38 15.04 -8.93
C VAL A 22 1.55 14.12 -8.56
N MET A 23 1.89 13.18 -9.44
CA MET A 23 3.03 12.27 -9.29
C MET A 23 4.27 12.83 -10.02
N ALA A 24 5.46 12.43 -9.58
CA ALA A 24 6.68 12.73 -10.32
C ALA A 24 6.74 11.94 -11.64
N ASP A 25 7.17 12.57 -12.73
CA ASP A 25 7.23 11.97 -14.08
C ASP A 25 8.05 10.67 -14.11
N ASP A 26 9.18 10.64 -13.40
CA ASP A 26 10.02 9.45 -13.28
C ASP A 26 9.29 8.30 -12.57
N LEU A 27 8.38 8.60 -11.64
CA LEU A 27 7.62 7.58 -10.91
C LEU A 27 6.49 7.02 -11.78
N VAL A 28 5.85 7.88 -12.57
CA VAL A 28 4.84 7.47 -13.55
C VAL A 28 5.47 6.57 -14.62
N SER A 29 6.58 7.02 -15.22
CA SER A 29 7.28 6.26 -16.27
C SER A 29 7.82 4.92 -15.77
N THR A 30 8.39 4.88 -14.56
CA THR A 30 8.83 3.63 -13.93
C THR A 30 7.66 2.68 -13.66
N GLY A 31 6.54 3.20 -13.14
CA GLY A 31 5.33 2.41 -12.91
C GLY A 31 4.71 1.86 -14.20
N HIS A 32 4.74 2.62 -15.30
CA HIS A 32 4.34 2.11 -16.62
C HIS A 32 5.26 0.98 -17.09
N ARG A 33 6.58 1.16 -17.02
CA ARG A 33 7.56 0.13 -17.40
C ARG A 33 7.37 -1.17 -16.61
N LEU A 34 7.23 -1.08 -15.29
CA LEU A 34 6.98 -2.24 -14.43
C LEU A 34 5.70 -2.97 -14.85
N ALA A 35 4.60 -2.22 -15.02
CA ALA A 35 3.32 -2.79 -15.39
C ALA A 35 3.33 -3.45 -16.78
N ASP A 36 4.00 -2.84 -17.76
CA ASP A 36 4.10 -3.36 -19.12
C ASP A 36 4.98 -4.62 -19.18
N ALA A 37 6.12 -4.62 -18.48
CA ALA A 37 6.99 -5.80 -18.36
C ALA A 37 6.27 -6.96 -17.67
N ALA A 38 5.60 -6.71 -16.55
CA ALA A 38 4.85 -7.73 -15.83
C ALA A 38 3.67 -8.27 -16.65
N LYS A 39 2.93 -7.39 -17.35
CA LYS A 39 1.84 -7.80 -18.25
C LYS A 39 2.34 -8.69 -19.39
N ALA A 40 3.53 -8.42 -19.93
CA ALA A 40 4.16 -9.25 -20.96
C ALA A 40 4.81 -10.53 -20.43
N GLY A 41 4.87 -10.74 -19.11
CA GLY A 41 5.60 -11.86 -18.50
C GLY A 41 7.13 -11.74 -18.63
N ASN A 42 7.64 -10.54 -18.91
CA ASN A 42 9.07 -10.28 -19.03
C ASN A 42 9.68 -10.06 -17.62
N TRP A 43 9.91 -11.17 -16.90
CA TRP A 43 10.38 -11.11 -15.52
C TRP A 43 11.79 -10.54 -15.36
N HIS A 44 12.65 -10.69 -16.37
CA HIS A 44 13.98 -10.07 -16.38
C HIS A 44 13.87 -8.54 -16.31
N GLU A 45 13.01 -7.94 -17.15
CA GLU A 45 12.77 -6.49 -17.11
C GLU A 45 12.07 -6.05 -15.82
N VAL A 46 11.15 -6.88 -15.29
CA VAL A 46 10.54 -6.62 -13.96
C VAL A 46 11.62 -6.49 -12.89
N MET A 47 12.56 -7.45 -12.79
CA MET A 47 13.64 -7.39 -11.81
C MET A 47 14.57 -6.20 -12.07
N HIS A 48 14.91 -5.93 -13.34
CA HIS A 48 15.74 -4.79 -13.71
C HIS A 48 15.13 -3.44 -13.29
N VAL A 49 13.82 -3.27 -13.43
CA VAL A 49 13.10 -2.08 -12.93
C VAL A 49 13.15 -2.01 -11.40
N LEU A 50 13.01 -3.15 -10.73
CA LEU A 50 13.04 -3.28 -9.26
C LEU A 50 14.44 -3.26 -8.64
N ASP A 51 15.52 -3.29 -9.42
CA ASP A 51 16.90 -3.16 -8.94
C ASP A 51 17.30 -1.68 -8.73
N ARG A 52 16.45 -0.74 -9.14
CA ARG A 52 16.69 0.70 -8.99
C ARG A 52 16.30 1.19 -7.60
N GLU A 53 16.82 2.36 -7.21
CA GLU A 53 16.69 2.95 -5.85
C GLU A 53 15.24 3.09 -5.33
N TRP A 54 14.23 3.09 -6.21
CA TRP A 54 12.82 3.29 -5.83
C TRP A 54 12.03 2.00 -5.63
N ASN A 55 12.70 0.84 -5.55
CA ASN A 55 12.05 -0.48 -5.54
C ASN A 55 10.89 -0.61 -4.53
N TRP A 56 11.01 -0.07 -3.32
CA TRP A 56 9.98 -0.15 -2.28
C TRP A 56 8.74 0.69 -2.60
N LEU A 57 8.87 1.77 -3.38
CA LEU A 57 7.74 2.58 -3.85
C LEU A 57 6.98 1.91 -5.00
N VAL A 58 7.67 1.08 -5.78
CA VAL A 58 7.13 0.57 -7.06
C VAL A 58 6.68 -0.89 -6.99
N ILE A 59 7.22 -1.70 -6.08
CA ILE A 59 6.95 -3.16 -6.04
C ILE A 59 5.46 -3.53 -5.93
N ASN A 60 4.69 -2.75 -5.16
CA ASN A 60 3.25 -2.94 -4.98
C ASN A 60 2.39 -1.98 -5.83
N GLN A 61 3.01 -1.22 -6.72
CA GLN A 61 2.32 -0.25 -7.55
C GLN A 61 1.51 -0.97 -8.62
N TRP A 62 0.29 -0.51 -8.86
CA TRP A 62 -0.45 -0.81 -10.09
C TRP A 62 -0.04 0.17 -11.19
N ARG A 63 -0.45 -0.09 -12.43
CA ARG A 63 -0.21 0.85 -13.53
C ARG A 63 -0.74 2.25 -13.20
N PRO A 64 0.11 3.30 -13.17
CA PRO A 64 -0.36 4.67 -13.00
C PRO A 64 -1.41 5.06 -14.05
N GLY A 65 -2.54 5.62 -13.61
CA GLY A 65 -3.72 5.92 -14.44
C GLY A 65 -4.53 4.69 -14.89
N GLY A 66 -4.15 3.48 -14.48
CA GLY A 66 -4.87 2.24 -14.77
C GLY A 66 -5.93 1.89 -13.72
N THR A 67 -7.06 1.32 -14.17
CA THR A 67 -8.21 0.98 -13.31
C THR A 67 -8.23 -0.48 -12.85
N ALA A 68 -7.34 -1.33 -13.36
CA ALA A 68 -7.32 -2.76 -13.04
C ALA A 68 -6.68 -3.07 -11.68
N TRP A 69 -5.82 -2.18 -11.18
CA TRP A 69 -5.01 -2.36 -9.97
C TRP A 69 -4.17 -3.65 -9.91
N PHE A 70 -3.82 -4.22 -11.06
CA PHE A 70 -2.88 -5.34 -11.14
C PHE A 70 -1.47 -4.88 -10.77
N THR A 71 -0.87 -5.57 -9.80
CA THR A 71 0.56 -5.47 -9.46
C THR A 71 1.38 -6.53 -10.18
N ALA A 72 2.71 -6.46 -10.05
CA ALA A 72 3.61 -7.49 -10.57
C ALA A 72 3.26 -8.89 -10.04
N LEU A 73 2.88 -9.01 -8.76
CA LEU A 73 2.49 -10.29 -8.16
C LEU A 73 1.18 -10.85 -8.74
N HIS A 74 0.20 -9.99 -9.07
CA HIS A 74 -1.01 -10.42 -9.79
C HIS A 74 -0.70 -10.93 -11.19
N GLN A 75 0.23 -10.29 -11.90
CA GLN A 75 0.66 -10.74 -13.22
C GLN A 75 1.43 -12.07 -13.13
N ALA A 76 2.27 -12.24 -12.11
CA ALA A 76 2.98 -13.49 -11.87
C ALA A 76 2.00 -14.66 -11.65
N ALA A 77 0.95 -14.43 -10.85
CA ALA A 77 -0.15 -15.37 -10.68
C ALA A 77 -0.90 -15.68 -11.99
N TRP A 78 -1.19 -14.63 -12.77
CA TRP A 78 -1.91 -14.74 -14.05
C TRP A 78 -1.14 -15.55 -15.10
N HIS A 79 0.18 -15.42 -15.13
CA HIS A 79 1.05 -16.13 -16.09
C HIS A 79 1.51 -17.50 -15.59
N GLY A 80 1.27 -17.84 -14.32
CA GLY A 80 1.83 -19.06 -13.73
C GLY A 80 3.36 -18.98 -13.66
N ALA A 81 3.88 -17.82 -13.25
CA ALA A 81 5.32 -17.53 -13.24
C ALA A 81 6.11 -18.56 -12.42
N PRO A 82 7.40 -18.79 -12.77
CA PRO A 82 8.26 -19.70 -12.02
C PRO A 82 8.31 -19.36 -10.51
N PRO A 83 8.37 -20.36 -9.62
CA PRO A 83 8.45 -20.15 -8.17
C PRO A 83 9.57 -19.18 -7.75
N GLU A 84 10.70 -19.18 -8.45
CA GLU A 84 11.84 -18.30 -8.18
C GLU A 84 11.50 -16.83 -8.43
N VAL A 85 10.75 -16.54 -9.49
CA VAL A 85 10.26 -15.18 -9.80
C VAL A 85 9.31 -14.71 -8.70
N VAL A 86 8.39 -15.58 -8.28
CA VAL A 86 7.42 -15.24 -7.24
C VAL A 86 8.12 -15.03 -5.90
N THR A 87 9.07 -15.89 -5.55
CA THR A 87 9.87 -15.77 -4.32
C THR A 87 10.65 -14.45 -4.31
N GLU A 88 11.33 -14.11 -5.39
CA GLU A 88 12.07 -12.85 -5.51
C GLU A 88 11.15 -11.62 -5.36
N LEU A 89 9.95 -11.64 -5.97
CA LEU A 89 8.96 -10.56 -5.80
C LEU A 89 8.51 -10.43 -4.34
N LEU A 90 8.31 -11.54 -3.63
CA LEU A 90 7.93 -11.57 -2.21
C LEU A 90 9.06 -11.08 -1.31
N ASP A 91 10.30 -11.49 -1.56
CA ASP A 91 11.50 -11.06 -0.82
C ASP A 91 11.72 -9.54 -0.96
N ARG A 92 11.34 -8.97 -2.10
CA ARG A 92 11.33 -7.51 -2.34
C ARG A 92 10.16 -6.77 -1.69
N GLY A 93 9.24 -7.48 -1.05
CA GLY A 93 8.12 -6.91 -0.31
C GLY A 93 6.80 -6.81 -1.08
N SER A 94 6.59 -7.66 -2.10
CA SER A 94 5.26 -7.78 -2.72
C SER A 94 4.24 -8.29 -1.71
N LEU A 95 3.03 -7.73 -1.76
CA LEU A 95 1.95 -8.03 -0.84
C LEU A 95 0.99 -9.06 -1.42
N ARG A 96 0.80 -10.17 -0.71
CA ARG A 96 -0.09 -11.27 -1.09
C ARG A 96 -1.55 -10.97 -0.82
N SER A 97 -1.85 -10.15 0.19
CA SER A 97 -3.20 -9.73 0.55
C SER A 97 -3.73 -8.54 -0.26
N LEU A 98 -2.86 -7.89 -1.05
CA LEU A 98 -3.27 -6.75 -1.87
C LEU A 98 -4.23 -7.19 -2.97
N ARG A 99 -5.38 -6.52 -3.05
CA ARG A 99 -6.43 -6.85 -4.02
C ARG A 99 -6.36 -6.01 -5.28
N ASP A 100 -6.75 -6.58 -6.41
CA ASP A 100 -7.04 -5.85 -7.64
C ASP A 100 -8.38 -5.08 -7.55
N SER A 101 -8.79 -4.39 -8.62
CA SER A 101 -10.06 -3.63 -8.61
C SER A 101 -11.32 -4.49 -8.65
N LYS A 102 -11.18 -5.81 -8.84
CA LYS A 102 -12.26 -6.80 -8.72
C LYS A 102 -12.29 -7.46 -7.34
N GLY A 103 -11.41 -7.03 -6.42
CA GLY A 103 -11.33 -7.60 -5.07
C GLY A 103 -10.56 -8.92 -4.99
N ARG A 104 -9.82 -9.31 -6.03
CA ARG A 104 -9.05 -10.56 -6.07
C ARG A 104 -7.64 -10.33 -5.59
N THR A 105 -7.10 -11.24 -4.79
CA THR A 105 -5.67 -11.32 -4.48
C THR A 105 -4.90 -12.02 -5.60
N PRO A 106 -3.55 -11.96 -5.62
CA PRO A 106 -2.75 -12.81 -6.50
C PRO A 106 -3.07 -14.31 -6.35
N PHE A 107 -3.37 -14.77 -5.13
CA PHE A 107 -3.78 -16.15 -4.90
C PHE A 107 -5.08 -16.49 -5.64
N ASP A 108 -6.09 -15.63 -5.57
CA ASP A 108 -7.37 -15.83 -6.27
C ASP A 108 -7.17 -15.85 -7.79
N VAL A 109 -6.32 -14.96 -8.31
CA VAL A 109 -5.95 -14.95 -9.74
C VAL A 109 -5.27 -16.27 -10.15
N ALA A 110 -4.36 -16.80 -9.32
CA ALA A 110 -3.70 -18.08 -9.59
C ALA A 110 -4.69 -19.24 -9.57
N ILE A 111 -5.66 -19.28 -8.64
CA ILE A 111 -6.72 -20.30 -8.63
C ILE A 111 -7.51 -20.29 -9.94
N GLU A 112 -7.87 -19.10 -10.43
CA GLU A 112 -8.65 -18.94 -11.66
C GLU A 112 -7.87 -19.29 -12.95
N ARG A 113 -6.55 -19.11 -12.96
CA ARG A 113 -5.74 -19.14 -14.19
C ARG A 113 -4.70 -20.25 -14.23
N ASN A 114 -3.98 -20.46 -13.13
CA ASN A 114 -2.85 -21.39 -13.02
C ASN A 114 -2.81 -22.03 -11.62
N PRO A 115 -3.71 -22.98 -11.30
CA PRO A 115 -3.84 -23.56 -9.97
C PRO A 115 -2.74 -24.60 -9.67
N VAL A 116 -1.47 -24.20 -9.86
CA VAL A 116 -0.30 -25.04 -9.58
C VAL A 116 -0.04 -25.02 -8.07
N PRO A 117 0.04 -26.18 -7.39
CA PRO A 117 0.14 -26.25 -5.92
C PRO A 117 1.27 -25.40 -5.31
N VAL A 118 2.49 -25.46 -5.87
CA VAL A 118 3.64 -24.67 -5.37
C VAL A 118 3.40 -23.16 -5.50
N LEU A 119 2.77 -22.72 -6.59
CA LEU A 119 2.46 -21.31 -6.81
C LEU A 119 1.38 -20.83 -5.82
N LEU A 120 0.34 -21.63 -5.62
CA LEU A 120 -0.72 -21.34 -4.66
C LEU A 120 -0.18 -21.27 -3.22
N GLU A 121 0.78 -22.11 -2.87
CA GLU A 121 1.43 -22.06 -1.57
C GLU A 121 2.17 -20.73 -1.35
N LEU A 122 2.99 -20.31 -2.33
CA LEU A 122 3.74 -19.05 -2.27
C LEU A 122 2.83 -17.82 -2.20
N LEU A 123 1.75 -17.80 -2.97
CA LEU A 123 0.86 -16.65 -3.09
C LEU A 123 -0.15 -16.54 -1.94
N ARG A 124 -0.29 -17.56 -1.10
CA ARG A 124 -1.30 -17.57 -0.04
C ARG A 124 -1.09 -16.39 0.93
N PRO A 125 -2.09 -15.52 1.12
CA PRO A 125 -1.99 -14.43 2.10
C PRO A 125 -1.77 -14.97 3.52
N PRO A 126 -1.04 -14.24 4.38
CA PRO A 126 -0.96 -14.60 5.79
C PRO A 126 -2.35 -14.57 6.43
N ARG A 127 -2.56 -15.39 7.46
CA ARG A 127 -3.81 -15.38 8.21
C ARG A 127 -3.90 -14.09 9.02
N SER A 128 -4.98 -13.32 8.81
CA SER A 128 -5.30 -12.21 9.69
C SER A 128 -5.85 -12.74 11.03
N PRO A 129 -5.40 -12.20 12.17
CA PRO A 129 -6.04 -12.42 13.47
C PRO A 129 -7.37 -11.66 13.61
N LEU A 130 -7.71 -10.76 12.67
CA LEU A 130 -8.94 -9.98 12.67
C LEU A 130 -10.00 -10.65 11.81
N THR A 131 -11.26 -10.48 12.21
CA THR A 131 -12.38 -10.90 11.38
C THR A 131 -12.55 -9.96 10.18
N SER A 132 -13.21 -10.42 9.12
CA SER A 132 -13.51 -9.57 7.97
C SER A 132 -14.38 -8.36 8.33
N GLU A 133 -15.19 -8.46 9.38
CA GLU A 133 -15.97 -7.34 9.90
C GLU A 133 -15.10 -6.29 10.57
N GLN A 134 -14.15 -6.72 11.41
CA GLN A 134 -13.19 -5.82 12.04
C GLN A 134 -12.30 -5.12 11.01
N ILE A 135 -11.82 -5.84 9.99
CA ILE A 135 -11.04 -5.27 8.89
C ILE A 135 -11.84 -4.17 8.18
N ARG A 136 -13.09 -4.46 7.77
CA ARG A 136 -13.95 -3.46 7.09
C ARG A 136 -14.24 -2.24 7.97
N ALA A 137 -14.45 -2.45 9.26
CA ALA A 137 -14.66 -1.34 10.20
C ALA A 137 -13.40 -0.47 10.29
N LEU A 138 -12.23 -1.07 10.47
CA LEU A 138 -10.96 -0.33 10.52
C LEU A 138 -10.64 0.37 9.20
N ASP A 139 -10.88 -0.26 8.04
CA ASP A 139 -10.74 0.37 6.72
C ASP A 139 -11.59 1.65 6.63
N THR A 140 -12.85 1.55 7.06
CA THR A 140 -13.79 2.68 7.06
C THR A 140 -13.29 3.80 7.97
N ARG A 141 -12.87 3.47 9.21
CA ARG A 141 -12.41 4.46 10.19
C ARG A 141 -11.09 5.11 9.79
N LEU A 142 -10.17 4.35 9.21
CA LEU A 142 -8.93 4.89 8.66
C LEU A 142 -9.23 5.87 7.52
N ALA A 143 -10.16 5.51 6.63
CA ALA A 143 -10.54 6.36 5.51
C ALA A 143 -11.20 7.67 5.98
N GLU A 144 -12.12 7.61 6.93
CA GLU A 144 -12.74 8.80 7.55
C GLU A 144 -11.70 9.71 8.20
N LEU A 145 -10.74 9.13 8.92
CA LEU A 145 -9.66 9.87 9.57
C LEU A 145 -8.77 10.58 8.54
N ILE A 146 -8.30 9.85 7.51
CA ILE A 146 -7.46 10.43 6.45
C ILE A 146 -8.22 11.55 5.74
N ASP A 147 -9.47 11.30 5.36
CA ASP A 147 -10.35 12.29 4.73
C ASP A 147 -10.45 13.58 5.55
N GLY A 148 -10.76 13.46 6.85
CA GLY A 148 -10.90 14.60 7.76
C GLY A 148 -9.61 15.40 7.93
N ARG A 149 -8.45 14.76 7.76
CA ARG A 149 -7.14 15.39 7.85
C ARG A 149 -6.75 16.16 6.59
N ILE A 150 -7.17 15.71 5.40
CA ILE A 150 -6.68 16.26 4.11
C ILE A 150 -7.72 16.98 3.24
N ARG A 151 -9.02 16.74 3.45
CA ARG A 151 -10.09 17.32 2.63
C ARG A 151 -10.06 18.85 2.72
N GLY A 152 -10.03 19.51 1.57
CA GLY A 152 -9.97 20.98 1.46
C GLY A 152 -8.66 21.60 1.98
N ARG A 153 -7.61 20.78 2.12
CA ARG A 153 -6.26 21.21 2.54
C ARG A 153 -5.18 20.76 1.57
N VAL A 154 -5.20 19.49 1.22
CA VAL A 154 -4.22 18.86 0.31
C VAL A 154 -4.85 18.52 -1.04
N PHE A 155 -6.12 18.14 -1.02
CA PHE A 155 -6.88 17.78 -2.22
C PHE A 155 -8.22 18.47 -2.20
N ASP A 156 -8.57 19.04 -3.36
CA ASP A 156 -9.91 19.51 -3.69
C ASP A 156 -10.58 18.47 -4.59
N GLY A 157 -11.81 18.06 -4.27
CA GLY A 157 -12.59 17.10 -5.06
C GLY A 157 -12.72 15.70 -4.44
N ASP A 158 -12.93 14.69 -5.29
CA ASP A 158 -13.19 13.31 -4.87
C ASP A 158 -11.89 12.59 -4.47
N LEU A 159 -11.70 12.43 -3.16
CA LEU A 159 -10.55 11.71 -2.60
C LEU A 159 -10.47 10.25 -3.05
N ARG A 160 -11.60 9.59 -3.38
CA ARG A 160 -11.59 8.20 -3.85
C ARG A 160 -11.18 8.07 -5.32
N ALA A 161 -11.32 9.13 -6.10
CA ALA A 161 -10.75 9.21 -7.44
C ALA A 161 -9.24 9.50 -7.40
N ALA A 162 -8.78 10.30 -6.43
CA ALA A 162 -7.39 10.73 -6.34
C ALA A 162 -6.50 9.78 -5.53
N LEU A 163 -7.05 9.04 -4.57
CA LEU A 163 -6.29 8.25 -3.60
C LEU A 163 -6.90 6.87 -3.37
N ARG A 164 -6.01 5.90 -3.18
CA ARG A 164 -6.30 4.58 -2.65
C ARG A 164 -5.57 4.42 -1.32
N TYR A 165 -6.33 4.26 -0.25
CA TYR A 165 -5.77 4.03 1.09
C TYR A 165 -5.30 2.58 1.27
N PRO A 166 -4.30 2.33 2.14
CA PRO A 166 -3.85 0.99 2.42
C PRO A 166 -4.99 0.20 3.09
N PRO A 167 -5.42 -0.93 2.51
CA PRO A 167 -6.33 -1.83 3.20
C PRO A 167 -5.67 -2.36 4.47
N VAL A 168 -6.41 -2.48 5.56
CA VAL A 168 -5.90 -2.97 6.85
C VAL A 168 -5.34 -4.38 6.74
N GLU A 169 -5.90 -5.22 5.86
CA GLU A 169 -5.41 -6.57 5.59
C GLU A 169 -3.92 -6.59 5.18
N VAL A 170 -3.47 -5.57 4.43
CA VAL A 170 -2.07 -5.43 4.01
C VAL A 170 -1.13 -5.23 5.18
N LEU A 171 -1.59 -4.64 6.30
CA LEU A 171 -0.73 -4.35 7.46
C LEU A 171 -0.21 -5.61 8.16
N HIS A 172 -0.73 -6.80 7.86
CA HIS A 172 -0.21 -8.05 8.41
C HIS A 172 1.08 -8.55 7.74
N GLU A 173 1.46 -7.96 6.61
CA GLU A 173 2.62 -8.39 5.81
C GLU A 173 3.91 -7.56 6.04
N PRO A 174 3.88 -6.22 6.11
CA PRO A 174 5.10 -5.44 6.24
C PRO A 174 5.74 -5.62 7.62
N PRO A 175 7.09 -5.47 7.72
CA PRO A 175 7.79 -5.48 9.00
C PRO A 175 7.18 -4.48 9.99
N GLY A 176 6.98 -4.93 11.23
CA GLY A 176 6.39 -4.09 12.28
C GLY A 176 4.95 -3.67 12.01
N GLN A 177 4.26 -4.30 11.06
CA GLN A 177 2.85 -4.06 10.71
C GLN A 177 2.52 -2.60 10.42
N ARG A 178 3.46 -1.88 9.79
CA ARG A 178 3.37 -0.43 9.58
C ARG A 178 3.66 -0.02 8.14
N VAL A 179 2.92 0.99 7.68
CA VAL A 179 3.13 1.63 6.38
C VAL A 179 3.17 3.16 6.51
N CYS A 180 3.92 3.78 5.61
CA CYS A 180 3.97 5.23 5.42
C CYS A 180 3.18 5.57 4.17
N VAL A 181 2.18 6.44 4.27
CA VAL A 181 1.39 6.93 3.14
C VAL A 181 1.83 8.37 2.84
N PRO A 182 2.80 8.56 1.93
CA PRO A 182 3.15 9.89 1.46
C PRO A 182 2.05 10.43 0.54
N LEU A 183 1.68 11.69 0.74
CA LEU A 183 0.75 12.42 -0.10
C LEU A 183 1.41 13.70 -0.65
N PRO A 184 0.85 14.28 -1.73
CA PRO A 184 1.23 15.61 -2.20
C PRO A 184 1.23 16.67 -1.07
N GLY A 185 1.98 17.75 -1.28
CA GLY A 185 2.08 18.82 -0.27
C GLY A 185 2.88 18.42 0.98
N LYS A 186 3.75 17.40 0.90
CA LYS A 186 4.52 16.84 2.03
C LYS A 186 3.65 16.40 3.20
N TYR A 187 2.40 16.03 2.93
CA TYR A 187 1.54 15.44 3.94
C TYR A 187 1.84 13.95 4.04
N VAL A 188 1.95 13.42 5.26
CA VAL A 188 2.32 12.03 5.48
C VAL A 188 1.42 11.41 6.53
N PHE A 189 1.03 10.16 6.33
CA PHE A 189 0.45 9.31 7.37
C PHE A 189 1.35 8.14 7.68
N HIS A 190 1.47 7.81 8.96
CA HIS A 190 2.03 6.57 9.45
C HIS A 190 0.90 5.76 10.06
N VAL A 191 0.69 4.57 9.52
CA VAL A 191 -0.38 3.66 9.94
C VAL A 191 0.28 2.40 10.44
N GLU A 192 0.06 2.06 11.70
CA GLU A 192 0.60 0.86 12.33
C GLU A 192 -0.52 0.05 12.97
N LEU A 193 -0.58 -1.25 12.69
CA LEU A 193 -1.53 -2.15 13.30
C LEU A 193 -0.93 -2.75 14.59
N GLN A 194 -1.55 -2.43 15.73
CA GLN A 194 -1.18 -2.96 17.03
C GLN A 194 -2.41 -3.52 17.76
N ARG A 195 -2.35 -4.80 18.14
CA ARG A 195 -3.38 -5.47 18.98
C ARG A 195 -4.81 -5.29 18.46
N GLY A 196 -5.00 -5.25 17.14
CA GLY A 196 -6.30 -5.10 16.49
C GLY A 196 -6.85 -3.67 16.42
N ALA A 197 -6.02 -2.67 16.72
CA ALA A 197 -6.30 -1.25 16.50
C ALA A 197 -5.18 -0.62 15.66
N LEU A 198 -5.48 0.52 15.02
CA LEU A 198 -4.47 1.28 14.27
C LEU A 198 -3.98 2.44 15.12
N GLU A 199 -2.66 2.57 15.26
CA GLU A 199 -2.02 3.82 15.62
C GLU A 199 -1.76 4.60 14.33
N VAL A 200 -2.38 5.78 14.21
CA VAL A 200 -2.30 6.61 13.01
C VAL A 200 -1.70 7.97 13.35
N LYS A 201 -0.46 8.20 12.91
CA LYS A 201 0.21 9.51 13.02
C LYS A 201 0.12 10.24 11.69
N SER A 202 -0.12 11.54 11.70
CA SER A 202 -0.20 12.35 10.48
C SER A 202 0.37 13.75 10.70
N TRP A 203 1.06 14.29 9.70
CA TRP A 203 1.61 15.65 9.77
C TRP A 203 1.86 16.22 8.36
N CYS A 204 2.03 17.53 8.28
CA CYS A 204 2.46 18.24 7.09
C CYS A 204 3.89 18.74 7.28
N GLY A 205 4.82 18.34 6.42
CA GLY A 205 6.22 18.76 6.49
C GLY A 205 6.47 20.25 6.23
N PHE A 206 5.42 21.04 5.97
CA PHE A 206 5.48 22.50 5.80
C PHE A 206 4.86 23.29 6.96
N VAL A 207 4.24 22.61 7.94
CA VAL A 207 3.49 23.27 9.01
C VAL A 207 3.93 22.68 10.36
N GLU A 208 4.68 23.48 11.12
CA GLU A 208 5.08 23.17 12.49
C GLU A 208 3.84 22.99 13.39
N GLY A 209 3.90 22.03 14.31
CA GLY A 209 2.81 21.65 15.19
C GLY A 209 1.61 20.99 14.49
N SER A 210 1.73 20.64 13.20
CA SER A 210 0.62 20.02 12.46
C SER A 210 0.39 18.54 12.81
N GLY A 211 1.31 17.93 13.55
CA GLY A 211 1.27 16.53 13.94
C GLY A 211 0.04 16.18 14.77
N GLN A 212 -0.62 15.06 14.41
CA GLN A 212 -1.67 14.44 15.20
C GLN A 212 -1.49 12.93 15.22
N ALA A 213 -1.71 12.31 16.38
CA ALA A 213 -1.73 10.87 16.58
C ALA A 213 -3.12 10.43 17.03
N HIS A 214 -3.67 9.41 16.37
CA HIS A 214 -4.96 8.84 16.68
C HIS A 214 -4.82 7.35 16.99
N LEU A 215 -5.63 6.88 17.94
CA LEU A 215 -5.93 5.47 18.09
C LEU A 215 -7.25 5.19 17.37
N VAL A 216 -7.25 4.25 16.44
CA VAL A 216 -8.41 3.87 15.63
C VAL A 216 -8.80 2.43 15.94
N THR A 217 -10.02 2.23 16.41
CA THR A 217 -10.62 0.93 16.67
C THR A 217 -11.83 0.72 15.73
N PRO A 218 -12.42 -0.49 15.66
CA PRO A 218 -13.65 -0.71 14.90
C PRO A 218 -14.79 0.22 15.31
N GLU A 219 -14.85 0.60 16.60
CA GLU A 219 -15.91 1.40 17.20
C GLU A 219 -15.74 2.91 16.93
N GLY A 220 -14.51 3.39 16.69
CA GLY A 220 -14.26 4.80 16.49
C GLY A 220 -12.79 5.19 16.43
N SER A 221 -12.52 6.49 16.37
CA SER A 221 -11.15 7.03 16.46
C SER A 221 -11.08 8.09 17.54
N VAL A 222 -9.95 8.12 18.26
CA VAL A 222 -9.69 9.08 19.33
C VAL A 222 -8.33 9.74 19.10
N LEU A 223 -8.31 11.07 19.17
CA LEU A 223 -7.07 11.84 19.18
C LEU A 223 -6.35 11.61 20.51
N VAL A 224 -5.11 11.12 20.46
CA VAL A 224 -4.32 10.77 21.65
C VAL A 224 -3.13 11.69 21.86
N ASP A 225 -2.64 12.34 20.81
CA ASP A 225 -1.54 13.32 20.88
C ASP A 225 -1.64 14.31 19.70
N GLN A 226 -1.16 15.55 19.88
CA GLN A 226 -1.14 16.57 18.84
C GLN A 226 -0.09 17.66 19.10
N GLY A 227 0.28 18.39 18.04
CA GLY A 227 1.22 19.51 18.15
C GLY A 227 2.69 19.13 18.01
N PHE A 228 2.99 17.89 17.60
CA PHE A 228 4.36 17.46 17.29
C PHE A 228 4.75 17.79 15.83
N VAL A 229 6.04 17.62 15.54
CA VAL A 229 6.77 18.11 14.34
C VAL A 229 7.01 19.61 14.37
#